data_AF-A0A7W3XT19-F1
#
_entry.id   AF-A0A7W3XT19-F1
#
_cell.length_a   1.000
_cell.length_b   1.000
_cell.length_c   1.000
_cell.angle_alpha   90.00
_cell.angle_beta   90.00
_cell.angle_gamma   90.00
#
_symmetry.space_group_name_H-M   'P 1'
#
loop_
_entity.id
_entity.type
_entity.pdbx_description
1 polymer ?
#
loop_
_entity_poly.entity_id
_entity_poly.type
_entity_poly.pdbx_seq_one_letter_code
_entity_poly.pdbx_strand_id
1 'polypeptide(L)'
;MNGKMVRRVQMWSMVVILGVWMTGCSGAVNDQEVNSRTTENSAQQSQDKQGEANGTNNKNQEAQKEEEAVALDTTTLNNDSGKTMIKLLTTSKETARHDSYAIVSSKGTVIIADPNLVPNTNGLIKADIVTISHTHPDHSDPQFLVPYLKQEIEGSRVSRYKEETFTVNDVKVTGIPASHSSEFNPANPTDMIYLFEVDGLRIAHFGDMAQTELTEEQLKALGKIDVSISVFSDAGGFGFGKDKTVRALEQLKPAIAMPGHYEPETVDYILEKLKIEDRTESDTLFVSREDIDSQSGWRYMLLK
;
A
#
# COMPACT_ATOMS: atom_id res chain seq x y z
N MET A 1 13.76 -58.31 -51.16
CA MET A 1 13.12 -56.99 -50.95
C MET A 1 12.88 -56.81 -49.46
N ASN A 2 13.28 -55.63 -48.94
CA ASN A 2 13.00 -55.03 -47.62
C ASN A 2 13.63 -55.75 -46.40
N GLY A 3 14.67 -55.26 -45.70
CA GLY A 3 15.19 -53.90 -45.54
C GLY A 3 14.86 -53.36 -44.14
N LYS A 4 15.62 -53.77 -43.11
CA LYS A 4 15.50 -53.32 -41.72
C LYS A 4 15.94 -51.85 -41.60
N MET A 5 15.06 -50.98 -41.11
CA MET A 5 15.29 -49.55 -40.95
C MET A 5 15.76 -49.24 -39.52
N VAL A 6 16.99 -48.76 -39.38
CA VAL A 6 17.59 -48.25 -38.14
C VAL A 6 17.25 -46.76 -38.04
N ARG A 7 16.58 -46.32 -36.97
CA ARG A 7 16.38 -44.90 -36.67
C ARG A 7 17.59 -44.34 -35.92
N ARG A 8 18.28 -43.37 -36.54
CA ARG A 8 19.29 -42.51 -35.92
C ARG A 8 18.59 -41.44 -35.07
N VAL A 9 19.04 -41.27 -33.83
CA VAL A 9 18.73 -40.11 -32.97
C VAL A 9 19.72 -39.01 -33.32
N GLN A 10 19.21 -37.83 -33.68
CA GLN A 10 20.03 -36.66 -33.97
C GLN A 10 19.84 -35.65 -32.82
N MET A 11 20.91 -35.45 -32.05
CA MET A 11 20.98 -34.58 -30.89
C MET A 11 21.27 -33.15 -31.39
N TRP A 12 20.35 -32.21 -31.14
CA TRP A 12 20.54 -30.79 -31.46
C TRP A 12 20.84 -30.02 -30.18
N SER A 13 22.03 -29.42 -30.13
CA SER A 13 22.43 -28.47 -29.10
C SER A 13 21.77 -27.11 -29.38
N MET A 14 20.89 -26.65 -28.49
CA MET A 14 20.35 -25.29 -28.53
C MET A 14 21.21 -24.37 -27.66
N VAL A 15 21.84 -23.39 -28.31
CA VAL A 15 22.51 -22.24 -27.71
C VAL A 15 21.43 -21.19 -27.39
N VAL A 16 21.33 -20.78 -26.13
CA VAL A 16 20.46 -19.67 -25.70
C VAL A 16 21.27 -18.38 -25.80
N ILE A 17 20.87 -17.48 -26.72
CA ILE A 17 21.35 -16.11 -26.79
C ILE A 17 20.32 -15.22 -26.09
N LEU A 18 20.74 -14.58 -25.00
CA LEU A 18 19.98 -13.57 -24.26
C LEU A 18 19.91 -12.28 -25.11
N GLY A 19 18.74 -11.95 -25.65
CA GLY A 19 18.48 -10.69 -26.33
C GLY A 19 17.74 -9.72 -25.41
N VAL A 20 18.44 -8.72 -24.89
CA VAL A 20 17.87 -7.57 -24.18
C VAL A 20 17.26 -6.62 -25.22
N TRP A 21 15.96 -6.38 -25.15
CA TRP A 21 15.29 -5.32 -25.91
C TRP A 21 14.92 -4.19 -24.96
N MET A 22 15.70 -3.12 -24.99
CA MET A 22 15.32 -1.81 -24.46
C MET A 22 14.79 -0.98 -25.62
N THR A 23 13.48 -0.76 -25.67
CA THR A 23 12.88 0.27 -26.51
C THR A 23 12.69 1.53 -25.69
N GLY A 24 13.68 2.43 -25.74
CA GLY A 24 13.53 3.81 -25.31
C GLY A 24 12.92 4.64 -26.44
N CYS A 25 11.79 5.29 -26.16
CA CYS A 25 11.24 6.34 -27.00
C CYS A 25 11.96 7.67 -26.73
N SER A 26 12.35 8.33 -27.81
CA SER A 26 13.03 9.62 -27.87
C SER A 26 12.06 10.80 -27.70
N GLY A 27 12.49 11.79 -26.93
CA GLY A 27 11.89 13.12 -26.82
C GLY A 27 12.91 14.10 -26.26
N ALA A 28 13.17 15.18 -27.00
CA ALA A 28 14.34 16.05 -26.92
C ALA A 28 14.39 16.95 -25.66
N VAL A 29 15.60 17.17 -25.13
CA VAL A 29 15.90 18.32 -24.26
C VAL A 29 17.27 18.90 -24.63
N ASN A 30 17.28 20.23 -24.69
CA ASN A 30 18.30 21.16 -25.15
C ASN A 30 19.70 20.99 -24.51
N ASP A 31 20.73 21.16 -25.33
CA ASP A 31 22.11 21.40 -24.92
C ASP A 31 22.25 22.77 -24.23
N GLN A 32 22.87 22.79 -23.04
CA GLN A 32 23.80 23.85 -22.67
C GLN A 32 25.02 23.25 -21.98
N GLU A 33 26.18 23.57 -22.56
CA GLU A 33 27.54 23.19 -22.20
C GLU A 33 27.91 23.51 -20.75
N VAL A 34 28.62 22.60 -20.07
CA VAL A 34 29.83 22.96 -19.30
C VAL A 34 30.87 21.82 -19.33
N ASN A 35 31.81 21.98 -20.25
CA ASN A 35 33.24 21.65 -20.24
C ASN A 35 33.83 20.59 -19.26
N SER A 36 34.32 19.51 -19.84
CA SER A 36 35.28 18.54 -19.28
C SER A 36 36.73 19.06 -19.34
N ARG A 37 37.59 18.71 -18.37
CA ARG A 37 39.02 18.47 -18.62
C ARG A 37 39.58 17.28 -17.85
N THR A 38 39.69 16.20 -18.61
CA THR A 38 40.86 15.31 -18.77
C THR A 38 41.78 14.98 -17.61
N THR A 39 41.80 13.69 -17.35
CA THR A 39 42.83 12.82 -16.77
C THR A 39 44.24 13.02 -17.34
N GLU A 40 45.27 12.73 -16.54
CA GLU A 40 46.48 12.08 -17.05
C GLU A 40 47.13 11.16 -15.99
N ASN A 41 47.48 9.96 -16.47
CA ASN A 41 48.11 8.83 -15.80
C ASN A 41 49.60 9.09 -15.55
N SER A 42 50.17 8.47 -14.51
CA SER A 42 51.46 7.78 -14.67
C SER A 42 51.66 6.76 -13.55
N ALA A 43 51.99 5.54 -13.97
CA ALA A 43 52.44 4.43 -13.14
C ALA A 43 53.90 4.13 -13.51
N GLN A 44 54.74 3.84 -12.52
CA GLN A 44 55.98 3.10 -12.75
C GLN A 44 56.49 2.40 -11.48
N GLN A 45 56.72 1.07 -11.62
CA GLN A 45 57.85 0.24 -11.15
C GLN A 45 58.37 0.38 -9.69
N SER A 46 58.88 -0.62 -8.98
CA SER A 46 59.01 -2.09 -9.06
C SER A 46 59.79 -2.52 -7.79
N GLN A 47 59.45 -3.69 -7.22
CA GLN A 47 60.24 -4.60 -6.36
C GLN A 47 61.18 -4.06 -5.25
N ASP A 48 60.97 -4.54 -4.01
CA ASP A 48 62.04 -5.18 -3.22
C ASP A 48 61.50 -6.09 -2.09
N LYS A 49 62.31 -7.08 -1.69
CA LYS A 49 62.00 -8.18 -0.76
C LYS A 49 62.53 -7.94 0.67
N GLN A 50 61.98 -8.75 1.58
CA GLN A 50 62.44 -9.22 2.91
C GLN A 50 62.02 -8.43 4.17
N GLY A 51 61.51 -9.19 5.15
CA GLY A 51 61.29 -8.75 6.53
C GLY A 51 60.34 -9.69 7.29
N GLU A 52 60.85 -10.37 8.31
CA GLU A 52 60.22 -11.45 9.07
C GLU A 52 59.10 -11.02 10.04
N ALA A 53 58.31 -12.04 10.37
CA ALA A 53 57.39 -12.23 11.49
C ALA A 53 57.39 -11.20 12.64
N ASN A 54 56.19 -10.72 12.97
CA ASN A 54 55.77 -10.60 14.37
C ASN A 54 54.26 -10.74 14.47
N GLY A 55 53.83 -11.66 15.34
CA GLY A 55 52.43 -11.94 15.58
C GLY A 55 51.78 -10.91 16.47
N THR A 56 50.50 -10.65 16.21
CA THR A 56 49.57 -10.20 17.25
C THR A 56 48.16 -10.65 16.90
N ASN A 57 47.55 -11.33 17.87
CA ASN A 57 46.17 -11.80 17.88
C ASN A 57 45.20 -10.67 17.51
N ASN A 58 44.56 -10.76 16.34
CA ASN A 58 43.28 -10.09 16.14
C ASN A 58 42.18 -11.04 16.57
N LYS A 59 41.79 -10.90 17.84
CA LYS A 59 40.54 -11.44 18.37
C LYS A 59 39.39 -10.89 17.52
N ASN A 60 38.55 -11.80 17.04
CA ASN A 60 37.22 -11.52 16.53
C ASN A 60 36.50 -10.56 17.48
N GLN A 61 36.26 -9.33 17.03
CA GLN A 61 35.19 -8.51 17.58
C GLN A 61 33.96 -8.81 16.74
N GLU A 62 33.24 -9.86 17.11
CA GLU A 62 31.82 -9.93 16.84
C GLU A 62 31.18 -8.81 17.67
N ALA A 63 31.00 -7.65 17.03
CA ALA A 63 30.16 -6.61 17.58
C ALA A 63 28.72 -7.16 17.57
N GLN A 64 28.30 -7.69 18.71
CA GLN A 64 26.89 -7.83 19.02
C GLN A 64 26.30 -6.42 18.99
N LYS A 65 25.68 -6.05 17.87
CA LYS A 65 24.70 -4.98 17.87
C LYS A 65 23.56 -5.48 18.75
N GLU A 66 23.47 -4.98 19.97
CA GLU A 66 22.22 -5.03 20.72
C GLU A 66 21.18 -4.33 19.84
N GLU A 67 20.22 -5.09 19.32
CA GLU A 67 19.09 -4.56 18.56
C GLU A 67 18.24 -3.79 19.58
N GLU A 68 18.30 -2.45 19.54
CA GLU A 68 17.50 -1.61 20.43
C GLU A 68 16.01 -1.94 20.21
N ALA A 69 15.32 -2.30 21.30
CA ALA A 69 13.91 -2.66 21.23
C ALA A 69 13.09 -1.48 20.68
N VAL A 70 12.19 -1.77 19.73
CA VAL A 70 11.33 -0.76 19.11
C VAL A 70 10.44 -0.12 20.17
N ALA A 71 10.58 1.20 20.37
CA ALA A 71 9.70 1.94 21.26
C ALA A 71 8.30 2.02 20.62
N LEU A 72 7.31 1.39 21.28
CA LEU A 72 5.94 1.32 20.79
C LEU A 72 5.05 2.40 21.44
N ASP A 73 4.29 3.10 20.61
CA ASP A 73 3.20 3.97 21.02
C ASP A 73 1.90 3.15 21.10
N THR A 74 1.35 3.05 22.31
CA THR A 74 0.11 2.32 22.62
C THR A 74 -1.02 3.25 23.05
N THR A 75 -0.81 4.57 23.02
CA THR A 75 -1.75 5.55 23.59
C THR A 75 -2.38 6.45 22.52
N THR A 76 -1.69 6.74 21.42
CA THR A 76 -2.20 7.61 20.34
C THR A 76 -3.51 7.13 19.73
N LEU A 77 -3.73 5.81 19.70
CA LEU A 77 -4.92 5.17 19.14
C LEU A 77 -5.81 4.49 20.20
N ASN A 78 -5.71 4.90 21.46
CA ASN A 78 -6.62 4.42 22.49
C ASN A 78 -8.06 4.82 22.15
N ASN A 79 -9.01 3.87 22.28
CA ASN A 79 -10.41 4.07 21.95
C ASN A 79 -11.30 3.66 23.12
N ASP A 80 -11.80 4.65 23.86
CA ASP A 80 -12.74 4.48 24.98
C ASP A 80 -14.17 4.92 24.64
N SER A 81 -14.44 5.21 23.36
CA SER A 81 -15.73 5.73 22.88
C SER A 81 -16.87 4.71 22.89
N GLY A 82 -16.54 3.42 22.94
CA GLY A 82 -17.50 2.32 22.72
C GLY A 82 -17.97 2.14 21.27
N LYS A 83 -17.39 2.87 20.32
CA LYS A 83 -17.67 2.80 18.88
C LYS A 83 -16.42 2.42 18.09
N THR A 84 -16.55 2.07 16.81
CA THR A 84 -15.37 1.98 15.93
C THR A 84 -14.83 3.39 15.69
N MET A 85 -13.52 3.57 15.87
CA MET A 85 -12.82 4.82 15.57
C MET A 85 -12.12 4.72 14.22
N ILE A 86 -12.24 5.75 13.37
CA ILE A 86 -11.48 5.87 12.13
C ILE A 86 -10.74 7.22 12.14
N LYS A 87 -9.44 7.20 11.84
CA LYS A 87 -8.57 8.38 11.88
C LYS A 87 -7.61 8.37 10.70
N LEU A 88 -7.41 9.54 10.07
CA LEU A 88 -6.33 9.72 9.09
C LEU A 88 -5.00 9.88 9.84
N LEU A 89 -3.97 9.17 9.40
CA LEU A 89 -2.64 9.17 10.01
C LEU A 89 -1.62 9.95 9.20
N THR A 90 -1.80 10.13 7.90
CA THR A 90 -0.79 10.79 7.07
C THR A 90 -0.52 12.22 7.57
N THR A 91 0.72 12.53 7.93
CA THR A 91 1.11 13.87 8.42
C THR A 91 1.39 14.89 7.31
N SER A 92 1.33 14.46 6.06
CA SER A 92 1.49 15.34 4.89
C SER A 92 0.41 16.41 4.86
N LYS A 93 0.76 17.60 4.38
CA LYS A 93 -0.22 18.63 4.00
C LYS A 93 -0.69 18.48 2.55
N GLU A 94 -0.04 17.61 1.78
CA GLU A 94 -0.40 17.29 0.40
C GLU A 94 -1.52 16.24 0.41
N THR A 95 -2.67 16.59 -0.16
CA THR A 95 -3.86 15.72 -0.20
C THR A 95 -3.65 14.46 -1.05
N ALA A 96 -2.77 14.54 -2.04
CA ALA A 96 -2.32 13.42 -2.87
C ALA A 96 -1.39 12.42 -2.15
N ARG A 97 -1.28 12.49 -0.82
CA ARG A 97 -0.63 11.46 0.00
C ARG A 97 -1.53 10.92 1.10
N HIS A 98 -2.76 11.43 1.21
CA HIS A 98 -3.69 11.08 2.28
C HIS A 98 -4.37 9.76 1.97
N ASP A 99 -3.75 8.65 2.38
CA ASP A 99 -4.40 7.34 2.32
C ASP A 99 -4.04 6.40 3.47
N SER A 100 -3.36 6.90 4.52
CA SER A 100 -3.04 6.11 5.70
C SER A 100 -4.10 6.24 6.77
N TYR A 101 -4.82 5.17 7.08
CA TYR A 101 -5.91 5.19 8.06
C TYR A 101 -5.66 4.25 9.23
N ALA A 102 -5.96 4.73 10.44
CA ALA A 102 -6.22 3.89 11.59
C ALA A 102 -7.70 3.55 11.66
N ILE A 103 -8.01 2.27 11.86
CA ILE A 103 -9.34 1.79 12.23
C ILE A 103 -9.19 1.02 13.53
N VAL A 104 -9.88 1.46 14.58
CA VAL A 104 -9.77 0.87 15.92
C VAL A 104 -11.12 0.37 16.38
N SER A 105 -11.20 -0.92 16.71
CA SER A 105 -12.45 -1.50 17.22
C SER A 105 -12.84 -0.92 18.58
N SER A 106 -14.10 -1.08 18.96
CA SER A 106 -14.60 -0.73 20.29
C SER A 106 -13.90 -1.49 21.43
N LYS A 107 -13.20 -2.59 21.11
CA LYS A 107 -12.40 -3.40 22.05
C LYS A 107 -10.91 -3.09 22.01
N GLY A 108 -10.48 -2.15 21.16
CA GLY A 108 -9.10 -1.68 21.09
C GLY A 108 -8.20 -2.42 20.11
N THR A 109 -8.74 -3.25 19.20
CA THR A 109 -7.93 -3.84 18.12
C THR A 109 -7.61 -2.77 17.08
N VAL A 110 -6.33 -2.57 16.78
CA VAL A 110 -5.83 -1.51 15.90
C VAL A 110 -5.46 -2.07 14.52
N ILE A 111 -6.08 -1.51 13.49
CA ILE A 111 -5.74 -1.73 12.08
C ILE A 111 -5.06 -0.46 11.54
N ILE A 112 -3.96 -0.63 10.82
CA ILE A 112 -3.30 0.43 10.06
C ILE A 112 -3.32 0.04 8.58
N ALA A 113 -4.09 0.78 7.78
CA ALA A 113 -4.15 0.61 6.33
C ALA A 113 -3.19 1.60 5.66
N ASP A 114 -2.42 1.09 4.69
CA ASP A 114 -1.51 1.82 3.81
C ASP A 114 -0.62 2.86 4.53
N PRO A 115 0.21 2.42 5.49
CA PRO A 115 1.00 3.32 6.29
C PRO A 115 1.99 4.12 5.44
N ASN A 116 1.84 5.45 5.46
CA ASN A 116 2.72 6.42 4.85
C ASN A 116 2.76 7.71 5.67
N LEU A 117 3.98 8.17 6.00
CA LEU A 117 4.17 9.39 6.80
C LEU A 117 3.37 9.36 8.11
N VAL A 118 3.29 8.17 8.72
CA VAL A 118 2.61 7.94 10.01
C VAL A 118 3.43 8.59 11.13
N PRO A 119 2.80 9.35 12.06
CA PRO A 119 3.51 10.00 13.15
C PRO A 119 4.19 8.96 14.04
N ASN A 120 5.44 9.24 14.41
CA ASN A 120 6.24 8.38 15.28
C ASN A 120 6.90 9.14 16.44
N THR A 121 6.44 10.36 16.74
CA THR A 121 7.03 11.23 17.77
C THR A 121 7.06 10.58 19.16
N ASN A 122 6.07 9.75 19.48
CA ASN A 122 5.97 9.01 20.75
C ASN A 122 6.49 7.57 20.66
N GLY A 123 7.11 7.20 19.54
CA GLY A 123 7.40 5.80 19.18
C GLY A 123 6.56 5.34 17.99
N LEU A 124 6.84 4.13 17.52
CA LEU A 124 6.10 3.49 16.45
C LEU A 124 4.70 3.11 16.94
N ILE A 125 3.64 3.60 16.30
CA ILE A 125 2.26 3.22 16.63
C ILE A 125 2.13 1.69 16.57
N LYS A 126 1.68 1.08 17.67
CA LYS A 126 1.40 -0.35 17.74
C LYS A 126 0.10 -0.68 17.02
N ALA A 127 0.18 -1.60 16.08
CA ALA A 127 -0.94 -2.15 15.32
C ALA A 127 -1.05 -3.66 15.54
N ASP A 128 -2.27 -4.17 15.58
CA ASP A 128 -2.54 -5.61 15.56
C ASP A 128 -2.61 -6.11 14.10
N ILE A 129 -3.11 -5.26 13.20
CA ILE A 129 -3.21 -5.56 11.76
C ILE A 129 -2.58 -4.42 10.97
N VAL A 130 -1.74 -4.76 10.00
CA VAL A 130 -1.26 -3.82 8.98
C VAL A 130 -1.65 -4.34 7.60
N THR A 131 -2.32 -3.51 6.80
CA THR A 131 -2.66 -3.84 5.41
C THR A 131 -1.97 -2.88 4.45
N ILE A 132 -1.51 -3.40 3.32
CA ILE A 132 -0.92 -2.61 2.22
C ILE A 132 -1.66 -2.99 0.94
N SER A 133 -2.35 -2.06 0.29
CA SER A 133 -3.14 -2.26 -0.93
C SER A 133 -2.29 -2.65 -2.13
N HIS A 134 -1.17 -1.95 -2.34
CA HIS A 134 -0.26 -2.15 -3.46
C HIS A 134 1.16 -1.63 -3.17
N THR A 135 2.04 -1.65 -4.16
CA THR A 135 3.49 -1.49 -3.95
C THR A 135 4.00 -0.05 -4.02
N HIS A 136 3.15 0.96 -4.22
CA HIS A 136 3.65 2.33 -4.34
C HIS A 136 4.18 2.88 -3.00
N PRO A 137 5.19 3.75 -3.03
CA PRO A 137 5.86 4.22 -1.80
C PRO A 137 4.97 5.04 -0.86
N ASP A 138 3.95 5.70 -1.41
CA ASP A 138 2.93 6.46 -0.69
C ASP A 138 1.86 5.59 0.01
N HIS A 139 1.97 4.27 -0.08
CA HIS A 139 1.12 3.30 0.64
C HIS A 139 1.94 2.34 1.52
N SER A 140 3.27 2.39 1.43
CA SER A 140 4.16 1.41 2.05
C SER A 140 5.44 2.06 2.58
N ASP A 141 5.36 2.68 3.75
CA ASP A 141 6.50 3.27 4.44
C ASP A 141 7.41 2.20 5.07
N PRO A 142 8.66 2.04 4.60
CA PRO A 142 9.59 1.07 5.16
C PRO A 142 9.93 1.35 6.63
N GLN A 143 9.94 2.61 7.08
CA GLN A 143 10.25 2.95 8.47
C GLN A 143 9.19 2.41 9.42
N PHE A 144 7.93 2.45 8.99
CA PHE A 144 6.83 1.85 9.73
C PHE A 144 6.88 0.32 9.64
N LEU A 145 7.07 -0.23 8.43
CA LEU A 145 6.83 -1.64 8.14
C LEU A 145 7.93 -2.60 8.58
N VAL A 146 9.20 -2.19 8.56
CA VAL A 146 10.32 -3.11 8.83
C VAL A 146 10.19 -3.84 10.18
N PRO A 147 9.85 -3.16 11.31
CA PRO A 147 9.60 -3.82 12.58
C PRO A 147 8.51 -4.90 12.54
N TYR A 148 7.39 -4.62 11.86
CA TYR A 148 6.30 -5.58 11.69
C TYR A 148 6.71 -6.79 10.83
N LEU A 149 7.44 -6.54 9.74
CA LEU A 149 7.88 -7.60 8.81
C LEU A 149 8.94 -8.51 9.42
N LYS A 150 9.77 -7.98 10.31
CA LYS A 150 10.73 -8.77 11.10
C LYS A 150 10.08 -9.49 12.30
N GLN A 151 8.78 -9.30 12.53
CA GLN A 151 8.06 -9.87 13.67
C GLN A 151 8.60 -9.37 15.03
N GLU A 152 9.15 -8.14 15.07
CA GLU A 152 9.60 -7.51 16.31
C GLU A 152 8.41 -7.04 17.19
N ILE A 153 7.21 -7.02 16.62
CA ILE A 153 5.96 -6.60 17.28
C ILE A 153 5.06 -7.83 17.44
N GLU A 154 5.06 -8.39 18.65
CA GLU A 154 4.33 -9.61 18.96
C GLU A 154 2.81 -9.46 18.74
N GLY A 155 2.19 -10.52 18.20
CA GLY A 155 0.75 -10.58 17.96
C GLY A 155 0.26 -9.80 16.73
N SER A 156 1.14 -9.01 16.09
CA SER A 156 0.79 -8.28 14.88
C SER A 156 0.71 -9.19 13.64
N ARG A 157 -0.14 -8.83 12.69
CA ARG A 157 -0.25 -9.48 11.39
C ARG A 157 -0.20 -8.47 10.26
N VAL A 158 0.68 -8.71 9.29
CA VAL A 158 0.77 -7.92 8.07
C VAL A 158 0.14 -8.68 6.90
N SER A 159 -0.72 -8.01 6.13
CA SER A 159 -1.18 -8.45 4.81
C SER A 159 -0.73 -7.46 3.75
N ARG A 160 -0.09 -7.95 2.68
CA ARG A 160 0.55 -7.12 1.66
C ARG A 160 0.05 -7.51 0.30
N TYR A 161 -0.79 -6.67 -0.31
CA TYR A 161 -1.37 -6.80 -1.65
C TYR A 161 -1.76 -8.25 -1.96
N LYS A 162 -2.48 -8.89 -1.02
CA LYS A 162 -2.71 -10.33 -1.03
C LYS A 162 -4.18 -10.67 -0.89
N GLU A 163 -4.64 -11.54 -1.78
CA GLU A 163 -5.94 -12.20 -1.64
C GLU A 163 -5.89 -13.22 -0.51
N GLU A 164 -6.42 -12.83 0.64
CA GLU A 164 -6.55 -13.71 1.79
C GLU A 164 -7.70 -13.27 2.69
N THR A 165 -8.18 -14.19 3.54
CA THR A 165 -9.10 -13.87 4.63
C THR A 165 -8.54 -14.39 5.93
N PHE A 166 -8.56 -13.55 6.96
CA PHE A 166 -8.09 -13.90 8.29
C PHE A 166 -8.82 -13.10 9.36
N THR A 167 -8.66 -13.53 10.61
CA THR A 167 -9.18 -12.84 11.78
C THR A 167 -8.04 -12.63 12.76
N VAL A 168 -7.92 -11.40 13.27
CA VAL A 168 -7.08 -11.06 14.42
C VAL A 168 -8.01 -10.42 15.45
N ASN A 169 -8.01 -10.98 16.66
CA ASN A 169 -8.91 -10.56 17.74
C ASN A 169 -10.39 -10.56 17.28
N ASP A 170 -11.05 -9.41 17.35
CA ASP A 170 -12.45 -9.17 16.99
C ASP A 170 -12.64 -8.62 15.56
N VAL A 171 -11.57 -8.55 14.76
CA VAL A 171 -11.59 -8.01 13.39
C VAL A 171 -11.36 -9.13 12.39
N LYS A 172 -12.26 -9.25 11.41
CA LYS A 172 -12.04 -10.07 10.21
C LYS A 172 -11.63 -9.18 9.05
N VAL A 173 -10.61 -9.63 8.31
CA VAL A 173 -10.03 -8.93 7.16
C VAL A 173 -10.14 -9.82 5.93
N THR A 174 -10.57 -9.25 4.82
CA THR A 174 -10.57 -9.90 3.50
C THR A 174 -9.90 -8.98 2.48
N GLY A 175 -8.81 -9.45 1.88
CA GLY A 175 -8.19 -8.81 0.71
C GLY A 175 -8.89 -9.26 -0.57
N ILE A 176 -9.39 -8.30 -1.34
CA ILE A 176 -10.17 -8.50 -2.57
C ILE A 176 -9.37 -7.93 -3.75
N PRO A 177 -8.94 -8.77 -4.72
CA PRO A 177 -8.11 -8.31 -5.84
C PRO A 177 -8.77 -7.19 -6.63
N ALA A 178 -8.00 -6.17 -6.99
CA ALA A 178 -8.43 -5.01 -7.76
C ALA A 178 -7.32 -4.51 -8.71
N SER A 179 -7.51 -3.32 -9.29
CA SER A 179 -6.56 -2.73 -10.23
C SER A 179 -6.42 -1.23 -10.06
N HIS A 180 -5.17 -0.75 -10.04
CA HIS A 180 -4.81 0.65 -9.79
C HIS A 180 -4.92 1.54 -11.04
N SER A 181 -4.35 1.16 -12.19
CA SER A 181 -4.28 2.06 -13.37
C SER A 181 -4.80 1.46 -14.68
N SER A 182 -5.41 0.27 -14.62
CA SER A 182 -6.00 -0.41 -15.78
C SER A 182 -7.33 -1.06 -15.44
N GLU A 183 -8.03 -1.58 -16.43
CA GLU A 183 -9.12 -2.52 -16.17
C GLU A 183 -8.63 -3.75 -15.42
N PHE A 184 -9.54 -4.32 -14.64
CA PHE A 184 -9.21 -5.44 -13.76
C PHE A 184 -8.87 -6.71 -14.54
N ASN A 185 -7.72 -7.29 -14.19
CA ASN A 185 -7.31 -8.60 -14.66
C ASN A 185 -7.06 -9.51 -13.45
N PRO A 186 -7.90 -10.54 -13.20
CA PRO A 186 -7.75 -11.40 -12.03
C PRO A 186 -6.45 -12.22 -12.05
N ALA A 187 -5.80 -12.39 -13.21
CA ALA A 187 -4.51 -13.08 -13.29
C ALA A 187 -3.33 -12.20 -12.83
N ASN A 188 -3.53 -10.88 -12.75
CA ASN A 188 -2.49 -9.92 -12.37
C ASN A 188 -3.12 -8.70 -11.68
N PRO A 189 -3.64 -8.85 -10.45
CA PRO A 189 -4.14 -7.72 -9.69
C PRO A 189 -3.00 -6.76 -9.38
N THR A 190 -3.27 -5.46 -9.51
CA THR A 190 -2.30 -4.39 -9.24
C THR A 190 -2.67 -3.56 -8.02
N ASP A 191 -3.83 -3.86 -7.42
CA ASP A 191 -4.32 -3.28 -6.18
C ASP A 191 -5.08 -4.36 -5.38
N MET A 192 -5.30 -4.09 -4.10
CA MET A 192 -6.05 -4.96 -3.19
C MET A 192 -6.98 -4.09 -2.34
N ILE A 193 -8.29 -4.26 -2.53
CA ILE A 193 -9.29 -3.67 -1.66
C ILE A 193 -9.30 -4.47 -0.36
N TYR A 194 -9.11 -3.83 0.79
CA TYR A 194 -9.25 -4.48 2.08
C TYR A 194 -10.61 -4.20 2.69
N LEU A 195 -11.37 -5.26 2.93
CA LEU A 195 -12.60 -5.22 3.70
C LEU A 195 -12.31 -5.58 5.17
N PHE A 196 -12.70 -4.70 6.07
CA PHE A 196 -12.66 -4.88 7.51
C PHE A 196 -14.09 -5.09 8.03
N GLU A 197 -14.32 -6.25 8.65
CA GLU A 197 -15.53 -6.52 9.43
C GLU A 197 -15.20 -6.32 10.91
N VAL A 198 -15.69 -5.23 11.50
CA VAL A 198 -15.35 -4.75 12.84
C VAL A 198 -16.57 -4.15 13.52
N ASP A 199 -16.85 -4.50 14.78
CA ASP A 199 -18.03 -4.02 15.55
C ASP A 199 -19.38 -4.14 14.80
N GLY A 200 -19.50 -5.16 13.93
CA GLY A 200 -20.68 -5.36 13.09
C GLY A 200 -20.80 -4.40 11.90
N LEU A 201 -19.78 -3.58 11.63
CA LEU A 201 -19.62 -2.72 10.45
C LEU A 201 -18.77 -3.41 9.37
N ARG A 202 -18.97 -3.01 8.12
CA ARG A 202 -18.18 -3.37 6.94
C ARG A 202 -17.54 -2.10 6.38
N ILE A 203 -16.24 -1.95 6.61
CA ILE A 203 -15.42 -0.81 6.20
C ILE A 203 -14.50 -1.29 5.08
N ALA A 204 -14.57 -0.68 3.90
CA ALA A 204 -13.73 -1.04 2.75
C ALA A 204 -12.74 0.08 2.45
N HIS A 205 -11.45 -0.25 2.51
CA HIS A 205 -10.35 0.61 2.05
C HIS A 205 -9.94 0.15 0.65
N PHE A 206 -10.10 1.04 -0.32
CA PHE A 206 -9.94 0.72 -1.74
C PHE A 206 -8.51 0.92 -2.25
N GLY A 207 -7.59 1.32 -1.36
CA GLY A 207 -6.28 1.82 -1.77
C GLY A 207 -6.43 2.77 -2.93
N ASP A 208 -5.86 2.34 -4.05
CA ASP A 208 -5.66 3.17 -5.22
C ASP A 208 -6.41 2.62 -6.44
N MET A 209 -7.45 1.82 -6.20
CA MET A 209 -8.28 1.21 -7.25
C MET A 209 -8.82 2.25 -8.25
N ALA A 210 -8.54 2.03 -9.54
CA ALA A 210 -9.05 2.85 -10.65
C ALA A 210 -9.41 2.06 -11.92
N GLN A 211 -9.86 0.80 -11.77
CA GLN A 211 -10.67 0.12 -12.80
C GLN A 211 -11.99 0.87 -13.02
N THR A 212 -12.62 0.71 -14.19
CA THR A 212 -13.83 1.48 -14.52
C THR A 212 -15.04 1.09 -13.68
N GLU A 213 -15.18 -0.19 -13.34
CA GLU A 213 -16.28 -0.69 -12.52
C GLU A 213 -15.84 -1.89 -11.68
N LEU A 214 -16.50 -2.09 -10.54
CA LEU A 214 -16.34 -3.29 -9.74
C LEU A 214 -17.00 -4.48 -10.43
N THR A 215 -16.34 -5.64 -10.42
CA THR A 215 -16.91 -6.88 -10.96
C THR A 215 -17.99 -7.45 -10.05
N GLU A 216 -18.80 -8.38 -10.56
CA GLU A 216 -19.81 -9.08 -9.76
C GLU A 216 -19.17 -9.86 -8.60
N GLU A 217 -18.00 -10.45 -8.80
CA GLU A 217 -17.25 -11.17 -7.77
C GLU A 217 -16.76 -10.22 -6.67
N GLN A 218 -16.21 -9.06 -7.04
CA GLN A 218 -15.79 -8.03 -6.10
C GLN A 218 -16.98 -7.52 -5.28
N LEU A 219 -18.11 -7.19 -5.94
CA LEU A 219 -19.34 -6.74 -5.26
C LEU A 219 -19.90 -7.80 -4.32
N LYS A 220 -19.87 -9.08 -4.72
CA LYS A 220 -20.32 -10.19 -3.88
C LYS A 220 -19.43 -10.35 -2.64
N ALA A 221 -18.12 -10.20 -2.79
CA ALA A 221 -17.18 -10.27 -1.67
C ALA A 221 -17.35 -9.08 -0.70
N LEU A 222 -17.53 -7.87 -1.26
CA LEU A 222 -17.74 -6.63 -0.50
C LEU A 222 -19.07 -6.62 0.25
N GLY A 223 -20.15 -7.12 -0.36
CA GLY A 223 -21.48 -7.08 0.23
C GLY A 223 -21.98 -5.65 0.47
N LYS A 224 -22.84 -5.45 1.48
CA LYS A 224 -23.31 -4.12 1.86
C LYS A 224 -22.20 -3.39 2.63
N ILE A 225 -21.64 -2.33 2.05
CA ILE A 225 -20.61 -1.51 2.68
C ILE A 225 -21.25 -0.41 3.53
N ASP A 226 -20.71 -0.18 4.72
CA ASP A 226 -21.14 0.91 5.60
C ASP A 226 -20.25 2.14 5.40
N VAL A 227 -18.93 1.93 5.34
CA VAL A 227 -17.95 2.98 5.13
C VAL A 227 -17.05 2.60 3.96
N SER A 228 -16.96 3.47 2.96
CA SER A 228 -16.02 3.35 1.84
C SER A 228 -14.93 4.40 1.97
N ILE A 229 -13.67 3.98 1.91
CA ILE A 229 -12.52 4.88 1.80
C ILE A 229 -11.94 4.68 0.41
N SER A 230 -12.11 5.66 -0.48
CA SER A 230 -11.82 5.51 -1.91
C SER A 230 -11.11 6.74 -2.46
N VAL A 231 -10.44 6.60 -3.62
CA VAL A 231 -9.76 7.70 -4.30
C VAL A 231 -10.75 8.74 -4.82
N PHE A 232 -10.55 10.01 -4.46
CA PHE A 232 -11.36 11.16 -4.91
C PHE A 232 -10.48 12.16 -5.70
N SER A 233 -9.75 11.66 -6.70
CA SER A 233 -8.88 12.45 -7.59
C SER A 233 -9.21 12.18 -9.07
N ASP A 234 -8.99 13.18 -9.93
CA ASP A 234 -9.12 13.09 -11.39
C ASP A 234 -7.76 13.04 -12.09
N ALA A 235 -6.71 12.65 -11.36
CA ALA A 235 -5.34 12.59 -11.86
C ALA A 235 -5.12 11.37 -12.78
N GLY A 236 -5.58 11.48 -14.03
CA GLY A 236 -5.50 10.41 -15.03
C GLY A 236 -4.09 9.89 -15.33
N GLY A 237 -3.03 10.63 -14.97
CA GLY A 237 -1.64 10.15 -15.02
C GLY A 237 -1.37 8.93 -14.11
N PHE A 238 -2.14 8.78 -13.04
CA PHE A 238 -2.13 7.62 -12.13
C PHE A 238 -3.24 6.61 -12.44
N GLY A 239 -4.05 6.86 -13.48
CA GLY A 239 -5.21 6.04 -13.85
C GLY A 239 -6.52 6.44 -13.16
N PHE A 240 -6.46 7.36 -12.19
CA PHE A 240 -7.63 7.91 -11.50
C PHE A 240 -8.58 8.64 -12.45
N GLY A 241 -9.84 8.75 -12.02
CA GLY A 241 -10.85 9.46 -12.77
C GLY A 241 -12.11 9.60 -11.95
N LYS A 242 -12.60 10.84 -11.82
CA LYS A 242 -13.76 11.16 -10.97
C LYS A 242 -15.02 10.36 -11.33
N ASP A 243 -15.23 10.07 -12.62
CA ASP A 243 -16.38 9.27 -13.08
C ASP A 243 -16.25 7.79 -12.69
N LYS A 244 -15.03 7.26 -12.59
CA LYS A 244 -14.80 5.91 -12.08
C LYS A 244 -15.14 5.83 -10.60
N THR A 245 -14.76 6.83 -9.81
CA THR A 245 -15.13 6.93 -8.39
C THR A 245 -16.65 7.03 -8.23
N VAL A 246 -17.32 7.89 -9.01
CA VAL A 246 -18.80 7.97 -9.03
C VAL A 246 -19.39 6.59 -9.32
N ARG A 247 -18.90 5.89 -10.34
CA ARG A 247 -19.39 4.57 -10.73
C ARG A 247 -19.23 3.53 -9.62
N ALA A 248 -18.05 3.43 -9.02
CA ALA A 248 -17.79 2.51 -7.92
C ALA A 248 -18.73 2.78 -6.73
N LEU A 249 -18.86 4.05 -6.35
CA LEU A 249 -19.76 4.47 -5.28
C LEU A 249 -21.23 4.13 -5.59
N GLU A 250 -21.72 4.35 -6.82
CA GLU A 250 -23.07 3.97 -7.23
C GLU A 250 -23.33 2.46 -7.12
N GLN A 251 -22.32 1.62 -7.38
CA GLN A 251 -22.41 0.17 -7.23
C GLN A 251 -22.47 -0.25 -5.76
N LEU A 252 -21.70 0.43 -4.89
CA LEU A 252 -21.54 0.07 -3.47
C LEU A 252 -22.66 0.60 -2.58
N LYS A 253 -23.10 1.83 -2.85
CA LYS A 253 -24.05 2.58 -2.04
C LYS A 253 -23.72 2.61 -0.54
N PRO A 254 -22.50 3.05 -0.15
CA PRO A 254 -22.11 3.10 1.25
C PRO A 254 -22.96 4.13 2.01
N ALA A 255 -23.10 3.94 3.32
CA ALA A 255 -23.69 4.97 4.17
C ALA A 255 -22.74 6.16 4.32
N ILE A 256 -21.44 5.92 4.50
CA ILE A 256 -20.42 6.96 4.61
C ILE A 256 -19.39 6.77 3.48
N ALA A 257 -19.16 7.82 2.71
CA ALA A 257 -18.10 7.90 1.72
C ALA A 257 -16.99 8.82 2.23
N MET A 258 -15.80 8.26 2.40
CA MET A 258 -14.59 8.95 2.83
C MET A 258 -13.60 9.03 1.66
N PRO A 259 -13.01 10.20 1.42
CA PRO A 259 -11.99 10.35 0.39
C PRO A 259 -10.62 9.95 0.95
N GLY A 260 -9.89 9.13 0.20
CA GLY A 260 -8.42 9.07 0.16
C GLY A 260 -7.93 9.73 -1.14
N HIS A 261 -6.63 10.06 -1.22
CA HIS A 261 -5.97 10.65 -2.40
C HIS A 261 -6.86 11.62 -3.18
N TYR A 262 -7.16 12.76 -2.56
CA TYR A 262 -8.25 13.60 -3.01
C TYR A 262 -7.84 14.97 -3.52
N GLU A 263 -8.67 15.51 -4.40
CA GLU A 263 -8.62 16.89 -4.87
C GLU A 263 -9.95 17.57 -4.49
N PRO A 264 -9.95 18.76 -3.89
CA PRO A 264 -11.18 19.45 -3.49
C PRO A 264 -12.20 19.60 -4.64
N GLU A 265 -11.73 19.94 -5.84
CA GLU A 265 -12.60 20.11 -7.01
C GLU A 265 -13.23 18.79 -7.46
N THR A 266 -12.49 17.68 -7.30
CA THR A 266 -12.99 16.33 -7.62
C THR A 266 -13.98 15.86 -6.57
N VAL A 267 -13.76 16.16 -5.29
CA VAL A 267 -14.74 15.94 -4.22
C VAL A 267 -16.05 16.64 -4.57
N ASP A 268 -16.01 17.94 -4.84
CA ASP A 268 -17.23 18.72 -5.13
C ASP A 268 -18.01 18.14 -6.33
N TYR A 269 -17.31 17.71 -7.38
CA TYR A 269 -17.92 17.02 -8.52
C TYR A 269 -18.64 15.73 -8.11
N ILE A 270 -17.98 14.86 -7.35
CA ILE A 270 -18.54 13.57 -6.93
C ILE A 270 -19.79 13.79 -6.06
N LEU A 271 -19.73 14.72 -5.10
CA LEU A 271 -20.86 15.03 -4.23
C LEU A 271 -22.05 15.59 -5.01
N GLU A 272 -21.82 16.47 -6.00
CA GLU A 272 -22.88 16.98 -6.88
C GLU A 272 -23.53 15.85 -7.69
N LYS A 273 -22.71 14.98 -8.32
CA LYS A 273 -23.21 13.87 -9.14
C LYS A 273 -24.04 12.87 -8.34
N LEU A 274 -23.59 12.53 -7.14
CA LEU A 274 -24.25 11.57 -6.26
C LEU A 274 -25.34 12.21 -5.38
N LYS A 275 -25.50 13.54 -5.43
CA LYS A 275 -26.44 14.32 -4.61
C LYS A 275 -26.23 14.10 -3.11
N ILE A 276 -24.96 14.09 -2.68
CA ILE A 276 -24.58 13.95 -1.28
C ILE A 276 -24.52 15.35 -0.68
N GLU A 277 -25.51 15.67 0.15
CA GLU A 277 -25.61 16.99 0.80
C GLU A 277 -25.03 17.00 2.23
N ASP A 278 -25.03 15.85 2.92
CA ASP A 278 -24.44 15.71 4.25
C ASP A 278 -22.91 15.62 4.13
N ARG A 279 -22.25 16.77 4.32
CA ARG A 279 -20.78 16.91 4.37
C ARG A 279 -20.35 17.19 5.80
N THR A 280 -19.52 16.31 6.34
CA THR A 280 -18.90 16.46 7.65
C THR A 280 -17.39 16.41 7.53
N GLU A 281 -16.71 17.20 8.37
CA GLU A 281 -15.25 17.20 8.49
C GLU A 281 -14.88 17.05 9.97
N SER A 282 -13.92 16.19 10.27
CA SER A 282 -13.47 15.94 11.64
C SER A 282 -12.05 15.37 11.68
N ASP A 283 -11.36 15.45 12.80
CA ASP A 283 -10.06 14.79 12.96
C ASP A 283 -10.23 13.27 13.17
N THR A 284 -11.42 12.82 13.59
CA THR A 284 -11.70 11.42 13.92
C THR A 284 -13.19 11.12 13.76
N LEU A 285 -13.52 10.00 13.14
CA LEU A 285 -14.88 9.47 13.07
C LEU A 285 -15.07 8.40 14.13
N PHE A 286 -16.08 8.56 14.99
CA PHE A 286 -16.59 7.48 15.85
C PHE A 286 -17.94 7.02 15.31
N VAL A 287 -18.06 5.75 14.95
CA VAL A 287 -19.24 5.19 14.29
C VAL A 287 -19.61 3.82 14.82
N SER A 288 -20.90 3.59 15.00
CA SER A 288 -21.49 2.32 15.40
C SER A 288 -22.52 1.85 14.37
N ARG A 289 -22.93 0.57 14.47
CA ARG A 289 -24.05 0.04 13.67
C ARG A 289 -25.33 0.86 13.85
N GLU A 290 -25.64 1.31 15.08
CA GLU A 290 -26.82 2.13 15.35
C GLU A 290 -26.75 3.48 14.61
N ASP A 291 -25.59 4.13 14.58
CA ASP A 291 -25.41 5.39 13.85
C ASP A 291 -25.69 5.19 12.35
N ILE A 292 -25.15 4.12 11.75
CA ILE A 292 -25.36 3.77 10.33
C ILE A 292 -26.83 3.47 10.04
N ASP A 293 -27.48 2.67 10.88
CA ASP A 293 -28.87 2.27 10.67
C ASP A 293 -29.86 3.44 10.86
N SER A 294 -29.48 4.44 11.66
CA SER A 294 -30.28 5.67 11.86
C SER A 294 -30.09 6.72 10.77
N GLN A 295 -29.08 6.57 9.90
CA GLN A 295 -28.74 7.57 8.89
C GLN A 295 -29.72 7.55 7.71
N SER A 296 -30.21 8.73 7.32
CA SER A 296 -31.05 8.89 6.12
C SER A 296 -30.21 9.33 4.93
N GLY A 297 -29.77 8.36 4.10
CA GLY A 297 -29.00 8.65 2.90
C GLY A 297 -27.49 8.57 3.12
N TRP A 298 -26.72 9.13 2.19
CA TRP A 298 -25.27 9.08 2.22
C TRP A 298 -24.69 10.30 2.94
N ARG A 299 -23.58 10.08 3.64
CA ARG A 299 -22.75 11.13 4.22
C ARG A 299 -21.37 11.11 3.59
N TYR A 300 -20.88 12.28 3.22
CA TYR A 300 -19.46 12.48 2.97
C TYR A 300 -18.75 12.86 4.27
N MET A 301 -17.63 12.18 4.55
CA MET A 301 -16.81 12.43 5.73
C MET A 301 -15.36 12.67 5.31
N LEU A 302 -14.86 13.89 5.53
CA LEU A 302 -13.44 14.20 5.39
C LEU A 302 -12.75 14.10 6.75
N LEU A 303 -11.71 13.28 6.83
CA LEU A 303 -10.80 13.28 7.97
C LEU A 303 -9.61 14.21 7.72
N LYS A 304 -9.20 14.95 8.75
CA LYS A 304 -8.11 15.95 8.71
C LYS A 304 -6.97 15.63 9.67
#